data_AF-A0A1Y2U0C8-F1
#
_entry.id   AF-A0A1Y2U0C8-F1
#
_cell.length_a   1.000
_cell.length_b   1.000
_cell.length_c   1.000
_cell.angle_alpha   90.00
_cell.angle_beta   90.00
_cell.angle_gamma   90.00
#
_symmetry.space_group_name_H-M   'P 1'
#
loop_
_entity.id
_entity.type
_entity.pdbx_description
1 polymer ?
#
loop_
_entity_poly.entity_id
_entity_poly.type
_entity_poly.pdbx_seq_one_letter_code
_entity_poly.pdbx_strand_id
1 'polypeptide(L)'
;MLENFSRATYVVVHDQELVNMLWTDGPNAAVAVLVSSWFTRGWTAAEFYSTRKKSNSVKILFKNPDDTLKPLIKDLDRDILSHPQQATTLVHFKASTILRGVRGDITDLRGLLQVLRTRSTSWDRDKMTIAGLMTLDQRTVDTSLSTPALTRSILLELLTVPKTSIFHNKVPMALEGCWSWCPPSIFDFDGSTFSRVRPNTAGGRQDPLLIHKDGSIGGSFTVYPVQLAYRDKVHPYSSHPALSYRILKALETPETCLILEIGGAATESAVTSGILVEPVVGHGIYVYCRYIGCVHVSFPAAIHASIPIKCTIGWNDRDKDNVPRPAINAQAILAGADGENQSDEPVAAGS
;
A
#
# COMPACT_ATOMS: atom_id res chain seq x y z
N MET A 1 -8.87 3.47 -25.47
CA MET A 1 -8.16 4.78 -25.37
C MET A 1 -6.67 4.61 -25.14
N LEU A 2 -6.24 3.94 -24.06
CA LEU A 2 -4.81 3.75 -23.74
C LEU A 2 -4.00 2.98 -24.79
N GLU A 3 -4.65 2.10 -25.56
CA GLU A 3 -3.99 1.37 -26.64
C GLU A 3 -3.32 2.30 -27.67
N ASN A 4 -3.96 3.44 -27.99
CA ASN A 4 -3.41 4.43 -28.92
C ASN A 4 -2.08 4.98 -28.42
N PHE A 5 -1.99 5.32 -27.13
CA PHE A 5 -0.75 5.78 -26.49
C PHE A 5 0.32 4.70 -26.51
N SER A 6 -0.05 3.45 -26.25
CA SER A 6 0.89 2.33 -26.25
C SER A 6 1.48 2.02 -27.64
N ARG A 7 0.74 2.33 -28.71
CA ARG A 7 1.13 2.07 -30.11
C ARG A 7 1.80 3.27 -30.79
N ALA A 8 1.76 4.46 -30.18
CA ALA A 8 2.22 5.69 -30.79
C ALA A 8 3.76 5.79 -30.79
N THR A 9 4.40 6.05 -31.93
CA THR A 9 5.86 6.31 -31.96
C THR A 9 6.23 7.52 -31.11
N TYR A 10 5.40 8.56 -31.14
CA TYR A 10 5.57 9.77 -30.36
C TYR A 10 4.29 10.12 -29.61
N VAL A 11 4.45 10.55 -28.36
CA VAL A 11 3.39 11.20 -27.59
C VAL A 11 3.77 12.64 -27.39
N VAL A 12 2.91 13.55 -27.83
CA VAL A 12 3.17 14.99 -27.83
C VAL A 12 2.38 15.65 -26.71
N VAL A 13 3.08 16.31 -25.80
CA VAL A 13 2.51 17.05 -24.66
C VAL A 13 2.44 18.53 -25.01
N HIS A 14 1.22 18.98 -25.29
CA HIS A 14 0.92 20.39 -25.52
C HIS A 14 0.13 20.94 -24.33
N ASP A 15 0.84 21.49 -23.35
CA ASP A 15 0.25 22.14 -22.18
C ASP A 15 0.42 23.66 -22.28
N GLN A 16 -0.62 24.41 -21.93
CA GLN A 16 -0.64 25.87 -22.09
C GLN A 16 0.42 26.56 -21.24
N GLU A 17 0.74 26.05 -20.05
CA GLU A 17 1.75 26.63 -19.17
C GLU A 17 3.15 26.34 -19.73
N LEU A 18 3.39 25.11 -20.16
CA LEU A 18 4.68 24.70 -20.73
C LEU A 18 5.01 25.42 -22.05
N VAL A 19 4.03 25.57 -22.94
CA VAL A 19 4.21 26.27 -24.24
C VAL A 19 4.48 27.76 -24.05
N ASN A 20 4.10 28.36 -22.91
CA ASN A 20 4.41 29.75 -22.57
C ASN A 20 5.68 29.90 -21.71
N MET A 21 6.23 28.80 -21.20
CA MET A 21 7.49 28.79 -20.47
C MET A 21 8.67 28.80 -21.43
N LEU A 22 9.53 29.82 -21.30
CA LEU A 22 10.78 29.90 -22.05
C LEU A 22 11.67 28.69 -21.73
N TRP A 23 12.09 27.96 -22.76
CA TRP A 23 13.09 26.91 -22.59
C TRP A 23 14.44 27.51 -22.20
N THR A 24 14.97 27.10 -21.06
CA THR A 24 16.32 27.45 -20.60
C THR A 24 17.22 26.22 -20.56
N ASP A 25 16.78 25.19 -19.84
CA ASP A 25 17.59 24.02 -19.49
C ASP A 25 16.71 22.86 -18.99
N GLY A 26 17.28 21.66 -18.95
CA GLY A 26 16.61 20.44 -18.49
C GLY A 26 16.12 20.49 -17.03
N PRO A 27 16.90 21.01 -16.06
CA PRO A 27 16.48 21.12 -14.66
C PRO A 27 15.17 21.88 -14.44
N ASN A 28 15.07 23.11 -14.97
CA ASN A 28 13.86 23.90 -14.82
C ASN A 28 12.70 23.28 -15.60
N ALA A 29 12.95 22.73 -16.78
CA ALA A 29 11.95 22.04 -17.57
C ALA A 29 11.36 20.82 -16.85
N ALA A 30 12.19 19.99 -16.21
CA ALA A 30 11.73 18.83 -15.45
C ALA A 30 10.82 19.23 -14.28
N VAL A 31 11.18 20.30 -13.56
CA VAL A 31 10.33 20.84 -12.48
C VAL A 31 9.03 21.39 -13.04
N ALA A 32 9.08 22.15 -14.13
CA ALA A 32 7.90 22.71 -14.77
C ALA A 32 6.93 21.63 -15.25
N VAL A 33 7.43 20.56 -15.89
CA VAL A 33 6.61 19.42 -16.29
C VAL A 33 5.96 18.78 -15.05
N LEU A 34 6.73 18.56 -13.98
CA LEU A 34 6.23 17.96 -12.74
C LEU A 34 5.09 18.76 -12.09
N VAL A 35 5.13 20.10 -12.14
CA VAL A 35 4.10 20.96 -11.53
C VAL A 35 3.02 21.41 -12.51
N SER A 36 3.15 21.09 -13.79
CA SER A 36 2.20 21.49 -14.84
C SER A 36 0.79 20.95 -14.60
N SER A 37 -0.19 21.70 -15.11
CA SER A 37 -1.59 21.27 -15.13
C SER A 37 -1.78 19.92 -15.84
N TRP A 38 -0.98 19.63 -16.87
CA TRP A 38 -1.00 18.34 -17.56
C TRP A 38 -0.56 17.19 -16.67
N PHE A 39 0.59 17.31 -15.99
CA PHE A 39 1.13 16.19 -15.20
C PHE A 39 0.30 15.89 -13.95
N THR A 40 -0.32 16.91 -13.35
CA THR A 40 -1.14 16.76 -12.14
C THR A 40 -2.51 16.12 -12.39
N ARG A 41 -2.95 16.00 -13.67
CA ARG A 41 -4.17 15.28 -14.04
C ARG A 41 -3.98 13.76 -13.93
N GLY A 42 -5.02 13.08 -13.47
CA GLY A 42 -5.03 11.64 -13.24
C GLY A 42 -4.91 10.84 -14.52
N TRP A 43 -5.69 11.18 -15.55
CA TRP A 43 -5.67 10.46 -16.84
C TRP A 43 -4.29 10.47 -17.49
N THR A 44 -3.54 11.55 -17.32
CA THR A 44 -2.13 11.65 -17.73
C THR A 44 -1.29 10.53 -17.12
N ALA A 45 -1.55 10.09 -15.89
CA ALA A 45 -0.81 8.96 -15.31
C ALA A 45 -1.00 7.67 -16.12
N ALA A 46 -2.24 7.34 -16.51
CA ALA A 46 -2.54 6.15 -17.31
C ALA A 46 -1.99 6.27 -18.74
N GLU A 47 -2.13 7.44 -19.36
CA GLU A 47 -1.60 7.71 -20.70
C GLU A 47 -0.08 7.58 -20.72
N PHE A 48 0.59 8.23 -19.77
CA PHE A 48 2.03 8.24 -19.66
C PHE A 48 2.57 6.86 -19.28
N TYR A 49 1.92 6.14 -18.37
CA TYR A 49 2.22 4.74 -18.07
C TYR A 49 2.07 3.83 -19.29
N SER A 50 1.12 4.11 -20.18
CA SER A 50 0.92 3.34 -21.41
C SER A 50 2.05 3.53 -22.42
N THR A 51 2.86 4.58 -22.28
CA THR A 51 4.07 4.85 -23.09
C THR A 51 5.33 4.13 -22.59
N ARG A 52 5.22 3.23 -21.61
CA ARG A 52 6.38 2.49 -21.06
C ARG A 52 6.97 1.46 -22.01
N LYS A 53 6.24 1.06 -23.05
CA LYS A 53 6.74 0.10 -24.05
C LYS A 53 7.93 0.72 -24.79
N LYS A 54 8.96 -0.09 -25.07
CA LYS A 54 10.36 0.31 -25.35
C LYS A 54 10.62 1.17 -26.61
N SER A 55 9.63 1.83 -27.21
CA SER A 55 9.86 2.70 -28.38
C SER A 55 9.04 3.99 -28.42
N ASN A 56 8.19 4.26 -27.42
CA ASN A 56 7.43 5.51 -27.40
C ASN A 56 8.33 6.66 -26.88
N SER A 57 8.53 7.68 -27.70
CA SER A 57 9.24 8.91 -27.30
C SER A 57 8.25 10.00 -26.91
N VAL A 58 8.37 10.52 -25.69
CA VAL A 58 7.51 11.61 -25.22
C VAL A 58 8.15 12.95 -25.56
N LYS A 59 7.43 13.77 -26.32
CA LYS A 59 7.85 15.08 -26.79
C LYS A 59 7.06 16.16 -26.06
N ILE A 60 7.75 17.17 -25.53
CA ILE A 60 7.14 18.27 -24.78
C ILE A 60 7.42 19.57 -25.51
N LEU A 61 6.37 20.38 -25.68
CA LEU A 61 6.49 21.69 -26.31
C LEU A 61 6.75 22.78 -25.26
N PHE A 62 7.76 23.60 -25.53
CA PHE A 62 8.11 24.79 -24.74
C PHE A 62 8.08 26.05 -25.62
N LYS A 63 8.08 27.22 -24.99
CA LYS A 63 8.32 28.48 -25.71
C LYS A 63 9.75 28.50 -26.23
N ASN A 64 9.90 28.69 -27.54
CA ASN A 64 11.19 28.77 -28.18
C ASN A 64 11.82 30.16 -27.91
N PRO A 65 13.07 30.21 -27.41
CA PRO A 65 13.78 31.48 -27.19
C PRO A 65 14.13 32.22 -28.49
N ASP A 66 14.32 31.49 -29.60
CA ASP A 66 14.82 32.07 -30.86
C ASP A 66 13.69 32.43 -31.83
N ASP A 67 12.51 31.83 -31.70
CA ASP A 67 11.36 32.05 -32.57
C ASP A 67 10.05 31.91 -31.78
N THR A 68 9.48 33.04 -31.35
CA THR A 68 8.26 33.04 -30.53
C THR A 68 7.00 32.58 -31.28
N LEU A 69 7.06 32.44 -32.61
CA LEU A 69 5.93 31.96 -33.42
C LEU A 69 5.89 30.42 -33.51
N LYS A 70 6.95 29.72 -33.09
CA LYS A 70 7.03 28.26 -33.17
C LYS A 70 7.45 27.65 -31.83
N PRO A 71 6.71 26.66 -31.32
CA PRO A 71 7.11 25.97 -30.09
C PRO A 71 8.38 25.15 -30.31
N LEU A 72 9.23 25.09 -29.29
CA LEU A 72 10.42 24.24 -29.25
C LEU A 72 10.04 22.85 -28.76
N ILE A 73 10.39 21.81 -29.51
CA ILE A 73 10.09 20.43 -29.18
C ILE A 73 11.29 19.81 -28.46
N LYS A 74 11.06 19.24 -27.28
CA LYS A 74 12.08 18.55 -26.47
C LYS A 74 11.68 17.13 -26.15
N ASP A 75 12.62 16.22 -26.22
CA ASP A 75 12.44 14.83 -25.80
C ASP A 75 12.55 14.73 -24.28
N LEU A 76 11.54 14.11 -23.67
CA LEU A 76 11.52 13.95 -22.22
C LEU A 76 12.75 13.18 -21.72
N ASP A 77 13.06 12.03 -22.31
CA ASP A 77 14.10 11.14 -21.80
C ASP A 77 15.51 11.66 -22.09
N ARG A 78 15.69 12.31 -23.24
CA ARG A 78 17.00 12.79 -23.70
C ARG A 78 17.32 14.23 -23.28
N ASP A 79 16.34 15.13 -23.34
CA ASP A 79 16.59 16.57 -23.16
C ASP A 79 16.19 17.08 -21.77
N ILE A 80 15.22 16.44 -21.12
CA ILE A 80 14.58 16.96 -19.89
C ILE A 80 15.02 16.19 -18.65
N LEU A 81 14.97 14.86 -18.67
CA LEU A 81 15.26 14.04 -17.50
C LEU A 81 16.76 13.93 -17.19
N SER A 82 17.13 13.98 -15.91
CA SER A 82 18.51 13.89 -15.46
C SER A 82 19.07 12.47 -15.59
N HIS A 83 20.19 12.24 -16.28
CA HIS A 83 20.87 10.96 -16.14
C HIS A 83 21.45 10.79 -14.73
N PRO A 84 21.44 9.58 -14.13
CA PRO A 84 21.95 9.37 -12.77
C PRO A 84 23.39 9.86 -12.56
N GLN A 85 24.18 9.86 -13.63
CA GLN A 85 25.59 10.28 -13.64
C GLN A 85 25.79 11.77 -14.00
N GLN A 86 24.72 12.49 -14.37
CA GLN A 86 24.77 13.86 -14.90
C GLN A 86 23.75 14.79 -14.24
N ALA A 87 23.13 14.39 -13.14
CA ALA A 87 22.15 15.23 -12.46
C ALA A 87 22.82 16.49 -11.92
N THR A 88 22.42 17.65 -12.44
CA THR A 88 23.02 18.94 -12.11
C THR A 88 22.58 19.46 -10.74
N THR A 89 21.38 19.06 -10.27
CA THR A 89 20.84 19.45 -8.96
C THR A 89 20.01 18.32 -8.32
N LEU A 90 19.88 18.35 -6.98
CA LEU A 90 19.00 17.44 -6.24
C LEU A 90 17.54 17.55 -6.69
N VAL A 91 17.10 18.77 -7.04
CA VAL A 91 15.73 19.04 -7.49
C VAL A 91 15.49 18.38 -8.85
N HIS A 92 16.42 18.54 -9.80
CA HIS A 92 16.36 17.87 -11.11
C HIS A 92 16.32 16.36 -10.97
N PHE A 93 17.15 15.80 -10.08
CA PHE A 93 17.15 14.37 -9.78
C PHE A 93 15.81 13.87 -9.23
N LYS A 94 15.25 14.58 -8.23
CA LYS A 94 13.95 14.21 -7.64
C LYS A 94 12.80 14.31 -8.65
N ALA A 95 12.73 15.40 -9.39
CA ALA A 95 11.72 15.57 -10.43
C ALA A 95 11.81 14.48 -11.49
N SER A 96 13.04 14.18 -11.95
CA SER A 96 13.28 13.13 -12.92
C SER A 96 12.92 11.74 -12.40
N THR A 97 13.17 11.48 -11.12
CA THR A 97 12.79 10.23 -10.45
C THR A 97 11.28 10.05 -10.43
N ILE A 98 10.53 11.11 -10.11
CA ILE A 98 9.05 11.06 -10.11
C ILE A 98 8.52 10.82 -11.52
N LEU A 99 9.01 11.58 -12.51
CA LEU A 99 8.59 11.46 -13.91
C LEU A 99 8.88 10.06 -14.46
N ARG A 100 10.04 9.48 -14.15
CA ARG A 100 10.36 8.09 -14.50
C ARG A 100 9.47 7.09 -13.78
N GLY A 101 9.18 7.32 -12.51
CA GLY A 101 8.36 6.44 -11.69
C GLY A 101 6.98 6.18 -12.30
N VAL A 102 6.38 7.17 -12.97
CA VAL A 102 5.09 7.01 -13.65
C VAL A 102 5.17 6.08 -14.86
N ARG A 103 6.32 6.02 -15.54
CA ARG A 103 6.57 5.14 -16.70
C ARG A 103 7.24 3.82 -16.30
N GLY A 104 7.61 3.66 -15.04
CA GLY A 104 8.20 2.43 -14.53
C GLY A 104 7.17 1.31 -14.43
N ASP A 105 7.66 0.09 -14.27
CA ASP A 105 6.81 -1.04 -13.94
C ASP A 105 6.27 -0.87 -12.51
N ILE A 106 4.94 -0.95 -12.38
CA ILE A 106 4.27 -0.87 -11.08
C ILE A 106 4.16 -2.28 -10.55
N THR A 107 5.08 -2.63 -9.66
CA THR A 107 5.19 -3.99 -9.10
C THR A 107 4.57 -4.10 -7.71
N ASP A 108 4.28 -2.98 -7.05
CA ASP A 108 3.74 -2.97 -5.70
C ASP A 108 2.80 -1.78 -5.46
N LEU A 109 2.06 -1.87 -4.35
CA LEU A 109 1.10 -0.86 -3.93
C LEU A 109 1.77 0.50 -3.65
N ARG A 110 3.02 0.51 -3.16
CA ARG A 110 3.73 1.74 -2.81
C ARG A 110 4.06 2.56 -4.05
N GLY A 111 4.58 1.92 -5.09
CA GLY A 111 4.86 2.54 -6.38
C GLY A 111 3.59 3.09 -7.02
N LEU A 112 2.50 2.31 -6.99
CA LEU A 112 1.20 2.75 -7.48
C LEU A 112 0.71 4.01 -6.75
N LEU A 113 0.71 4.00 -5.42
CA LEU A 113 0.26 5.14 -4.62
C LEU A 113 1.17 6.36 -4.76
N GLN A 114 2.48 6.17 -4.94
CA GLN A 114 3.43 7.27 -5.18
C GLN A 114 3.10 8.01 -6.47
N VAL A 115 2.67 7.31 -7.51
CA VAL A 115 2.21 7.92 -8.76
C VAL A 115 0.86 8.63 -8.53
N LEU A 116 -0.13 7.92 -8.01
CA LEU A 116 -1.51 8.39 -8.02
C LEU A 116 -1.83 9.46 -6.96
N ARG A 117 -1.13 9.48 -5.83
CA ARG A 117 -1.34 10.51 -4.79
C ARG A 117 -0.94 11.91 -5.25
N THR A 118 -0.06 12.03 -6.23
CA THR A 118 0.32 13.33 -6.81
C THR A 118 -0.72 13.90 -7.77
N ARG A 119 -1.80 13.15 -8.06
CA ARG A 119 -2.86 13.54 -9.00
C ARG A 119 -3.98 14.30 -8.30
N SER A 120 -3.64 15.47 -7.78
CA SER A 120 -4.49 16.29 -6.92
C SER A 120 -5.74 16.83 -7.64
N THR A 121 -5.71 16.97 -8.96
CA THR A 121 -6.81 17.55 -9.75
C THR A 121 -7.85 16.52 -10.21
N SER A 122 -7.70 15.24 -9.84
CA SER A 122 -8.61 14.16 -10.22
C SER A 122 -9.52 13.73 -9.07
N TRP A 123 -10.74 13.34 -9.41
CA TRP A 123 -11.68 12.82 -8.44
C TRP A 123 -11.22 11.45 -7.94
N ASP A 124 -11.59 11.09 -6.70
CA ASP A 124 -11.15 9.82 -6.10
C ASP A 124 -11.61 8.60 -6.89
N ARG A 125 -12.80 8.68 -7.49
CA ARG A 125 -13.31 7.64 -8.39
C ARG A 125 -12.43 7.46 -9.62
N ASP A 126 -12.02 8.54 -10.26
CA ASP A 126 -11.14 8.48 -11.42
C ASP A 126 -9.78 7.90 -11.05
N LYS A 127 -9.22 8.31 -9.91
CA LYS A 127 -7.94 7.76 -9.42
C LYS A 127 -8.01 6.24 -9.24
N MET A 128 -9.14 5.70 -8.76
CA MET A 128 -9.34 4.24 -8.68
C MET A 128 -9.42 3.58 -10.05
N THR A 129 -10.15 4.16 -10.99
CA THR A 129 -10.23 3.66 -12.37
C THR A 129 -8.84 3.65 -13.01
N ILE A 130 -8.08 4.73 -12.85
CA ILE A 130 -6.70 4.88 -13.32
C ILE A 130 -5.81 3.82 -12.66
N ALA A 131 -5.94 3.58 -11.36
CA ALA A 131 -5.21 2.53 -10.66
C ALA A 131 -5.43 1.16 -11.28
N GLY A 132 -6.70 0.82 -11.57
CA GLY A 132 -7.07 -0.41 -12.28
C GLY A 132 -6.39 -0.50 -13.65
N LEU A 133 -6.46 0.55 -14.46
CA LEU A 133 -5.84 0.61 -15.79
C LEU A 133 -4.30 0.54 -15.78
N MET A 134 -3.68 0.89 -14.65
CA MET A 134 -2.22 0.86 -14.47
C MET A 134 -1.71 -0.48 -13.93
N THR A 135 -2.57 -1.30 -13.32
CA THR A 135 -2.16 -2.56 -12.68
C THR A 135 -2.71 -3.78 -13.40
N LEU A 136 -4.01 -3.79 -13.68
CA LEU A 136 -4.71 -4.91 -14.28
C LEU A 136 -4.49 -4.97 -15.81
N ASP A 137 -4.85 -6.10 -16.42
CA ASP A 137 -4.90 -6.20 -17.88
C ASP A 137 -5.88 -5.17 -18.45
N GLN A 138 -5.34 -4.19 -19.18
CA GLN A 138 -6.07 -3.10 -19.80
C GLN A 138 -7.19 -3.54 -20.74
N ARG A 139 -7.16 -4.79 -21.23
CA ARG A 139 -8.21 -5.36 -22.09
C ARG A 139 -9.43 -5.83 -21.31
N THR A 140 -9.27 -6.13 -20.02
CA THR A 140 -10.30 -6.77 -19.20
C THR A 140 -10.73 -5.90 -18.01
N VAL A 141 -10.14 -4.72 -17.82
CA VAL A 141 -10.55 -3.80 -16.74
C VAL A 141 -11.97 -3.33 -16.96
N ASP A 142 -12.86 -3.72 -16.05
CA ASP A 142 -14.20 -3.18 -15.94
C ASP A 142 -14.20 -1.92 -15.05
N THR A 143 -14.34 -0.76 -15.68
CA THR A 143 -14.35 0.55 -15.01
C THR A 143 -15.70 0.88 -14.34
N SER A 144 -16.73 0.07 -14.57
CA SER A 144 -18.04 0.20 -13.92
C SER A 144 -18.06 -0.40 -12.50
N LEU A 145 -17.09 -1.26 -12.17
CA LEU A 145 -16.96 -1.90 -10.86
C LEU A 145 -16.92 -0.89 -9.71
N SER A 146 -17.55 -1.21 -8.59
CA SER A 146 -17.48 -0.38 -7.38
C SER A 146 -16.04 -0.20 -6.89
N THR A 147 -15.76 0.86 -6.12
CA THR A 147 -14.42 1.11 -5.56
C THR A 147 -13.88 -0.09 -4.76
N PRO A 148 -14.65 -0.73 -3.86
CA PRO A 148 -14.21 -1.95 -3.19
C PRO A 148 -13.86 -3.10 -4.15
N ALA A 149 -14.65 -3.29 -5.21
CA ALA A 149 -14.39 -4.33 -6.20
C ALA A 149 -13.09 -4.07 -6.97
N LEU A 150 -12.85 -2.83 -7.41
CA LEU A 150 -11.58 -2.45 -8.03
C LEU A 150 -10.40 -2.63 -7.06
N THR A 151 -10.55 -2.23 -5.80
CA THR A 151 -9.53 -2.42 -4.76
C THR A 151 -9.13 -3.90 -4.64
N ARG A 152 -10.10 -4.82 -4.61
CA ARG A 152 -9.83 -6.27 -4.56
C ARG A 152 -9.03 -6.74 -5.78
N SER A 153 -9.49 -6.39 -6.99
CA SER A 153 -8.82 -6.79 -8.22
C SER A 153 -7.38 -6.30 -8.26
N ILE A 154 -7.14 -5.03 -7.91
CA ILE A 154 -5.80 -4.42 -7.90
C ILE A 154 -4.90 -5.13 -6.89
N LEU A 155 -5.38 -5.39 -5.68
CA LEU A 155 -4.60 -6.05 -4.64
C LEU A 155 -4.29 -7.52 -4.97
N LEU A 156 -5.20 -8.23 -5.63
CA LEU A 156 -4.96 -9.58 -6.12
C LEU A 156 -3.95 -9.63 -7.27
N GLU A 157 -3.85 -8.57 -8.07
CA GLU A 157 -2.80 -8.46 -9.11
C GLU A 157 -1.42 -8.15 -8.50
N LEU A 158 -1.38 -7.27 -7.50
CA LEU A 158 -0.13 -6.88 -6.82
C LEU A 158 0.41 -7.96 -5.87
N LEU A 159 -0.46 -8.86 -5.38
CA LEU A 159 -0.18 -9.99 -4.49
C LEU A 159 0.41 -9.66 -3.12
N THR A 160 0.97 -8.47 -2.93
CA THR A 160 1.67 -8.10 -1.71
C THR A 160 1.38 -6.67 -1.30
N VAL A 161 1.39 -6.42 0.01
CA VAL A 161 1.32 -5.08 0.58
C VAL A 161 2.38 -4.90 1.66
N PRO A 162 2.93 -3.69 1.84
CA PRO A 162 3.79 -3.41 2.98
C PRO A 162 3.04 -3.65 4.29
N LYS A 163 3.71 -4.24 5.28
CA LYS A 163 3.13 -4.50 6.60
C LYS A 163 2.58 -3.25 7.27
N THR A 164 3.25 -2.11 7.09
CA THR A 164 2.79 -0.80 7.61
C THR A 164 1.53 -0.28 6.93
N SER A 165 1.24 -0.71 5.70
CA SER A 165 0.09 -0.22 4.96
C SER A 165 -1.24 -0.67 5.54
N ILE A 166 -1.30 -1.85 6.17
CA ILE A 166 -2.55 -2.37 6.74
C ILE A 166 -2.95 -1.71 8.07
N PHE A 167 -2.13 -0.78 8.58
CA PHE A 167 -2.54 0.10 9.67
C PHE A 167 -3.36 1.26 9.12
N HIS A 168 -4.69 1.20 9.27
CA HIS A 168 -5.61 2.24 8.82
C HIS A 168 -6.77 2.44 9.80
N ASN A 169 -7.39 3.62 9.73
CA ASN A 169 -8.52 3.99 10.60
C ASN A 169 -9.90 3.83 9.93
N LYS A 170 -9.95 3.29 8.72
CA LYS A 170 -11.18 3.12 7.93
C LYS A 170 -11.97 1.88 8.34
N VAL A 171 -13.29 1.96 8.18
CA VAL A 171 -14.19 0.79 8.25
C VAL A 171 -13.84 -0.14 7.09
N PRO A 172 -13.48 -1.41 7.35
CA PRO A 172 -13.13 -2.35 6.29
C PRO A 172 -14.30 -2.64 5.35
N MET A 173 -13.99 -3.10 4.14
CA MET A 173 -15.03 -3.42 3.15
C MET A 173 -15.84 -4.68 3.48
N ALA A 174 -15.35 -5.51 4.40
CA ALA A 174 -16.05 -6.68 4.93
C ALA A 174 -16.03 -6.63 6.46
N LEU A 175 -17.12 -7.07 7.09
CA LEU A 175 -17.19 -7.12 8.55
C LEU A 175 -16.34 -8.27 9.12
N GLU A 176 -16.33 -9.43 8.45
CA GLU A 176 -15.70 -10.67 8.92
C GLU A 176 -15.07 -11.42 7.73
N GLY A 177 -14.22 -12.41 8.02
CA GLY A 177 -13.60 -13.26 7.01
C GLY A 177 -12.71 -12.51 6.02
N CYS A 178 -12.75 -12.96 4.76
CA CYS A 178 -11.89 -12.44 3.69
C CYS A 178 -12.14 -10.93 3.50
N TRP A 179 -11.07 -10.17 3.26
CA TRP A 179 -11.12 -8.71 3.12
C TRP A 179 -11.55 -7.91 4.37
N SER A 180 -11.74 -8.55 5.53
CA SER A 180 -12.08 -7.84 6.78
C SER A 180 -10.98 -6.93 7.31
N TRP A 181 -9.76 -7.10 6.82
CA TRP A 181 -8.60 -6.24 7.09
C TRP A 181 -8.44 -5.10 6.09
N CYS A 182 -9.19 -5.09 4.98
CA CYS A 182 -8.92 -4.22 3.84
C CYS A 182 -9.87 -3.03 3.83
N PRO A 183 -9.37 -1.77 3.70
CA PRO A 183 -10.22 -0.62 3.52
C PRO A 183 -10.88 -0.63 2.12
N PRO A 184 -11.97 0.14 1.91
CA PRO A 184 -12.70 0.17 0.63
C PRO A 184 -11.86 0.64 -0.57
N SER A 185 -10.87 1.52 -0.33
CA SER A 185 -10.04 2.13 -1.36
C SER A 185 -8.56 1.86 -1.12
N ILE A 186 -7.77 1.62 -2.17
CA ILE A 186 -6.31 1.50 -2.01
C ILE A 186 -5.66 2.78 -1.46
N PHE A 187 -6.31 3.94 -1.64
CA PHE A 187 -5.79 5.21 -1.15
C PHE A 187 -5.84 5.34 0.37
N ASP A 188 -6.69 4.52 1.01
CA ASP A 188 -6.85 4.45 2.46
C ASP A 188 -5.74 3.66 3.16
N PHE A 189 -4.88 2.96 2.40
CA PHE A 189 -3.66 2.38 2.94
C PHE A 189 -2.65 3.49 3.25
N ASP A 190 -2.54 3.89 4.52
CA ASP A 190 -1.61 4.93 4.95
C ASP A 190 -0.28 4.34 5.44
N GLY A 191 0.57 3.90 4.51
CA GLY A 191 1.95 3.55 4.83
C GLY A 191 2.86 4.76 5.09
N SER A 192 2.38 5.99 4.88
CA SER A 192 3.20 7.21 4.92
C SER A 192 3.48 7.70 6.33
N THR A 193 2.56 7.52 7.27
CA THR A 193 2.75 7.90 8.68
C THR A 193 3.87 7.10 9.35
N PHE A 194 4.14 5.87 8.89
CA PHE A 194 5.24 5.02 9.38
C PHE A 194 6.52 5.11 8.55
N SER A 195 6.57 5.93 7.49
CA SER A 195 7.80 6.19 6.73
C SER A 195 8.79 7.10 7.49
N ARG A 196 8.51 7.42 8.77
CA ARG A 196 9.49 7.94 9.74
C ARG A 196 10.31 6.84 10.42
N VAL A 197 9.97 5.56 10.23
CA VAL A 197 10.88 4.45 10.55
C VAL A 197 12.08 4.63 9.62
N ARG A 198 13.25 4.86 10.24
CA ARG A 198 14.54 5.08 9.58
C ARG A 198 14.71 4.12 8.40
N PRO A 199 15.36 4.51 7.29
CA PRO A 199 15.95 3.51 6.40
C PRO A 199 16.83 2.66 7.30
N ASN A 200 16.46 1.39 7.46
CA ASN A 200 17.13 0.48 8.37
C ASN A 200 18.57 0.36 7.87
N THR A 201 19.49 1.07 8.50
CA THR A 201 20.94 0.95 8.29
C THR A 201 21.37 -0.35 8.94
N ALA A 202 20.92 -1.48 8.36
CA ALA A 202 21.37 -2.86 8.54
C ALA A 202 20.24 -3.80 8.07
N GLY A 203 20.22 -4.16 6.79
CA GLY A 203 19.71 -5.46 6.29
C GLY A 203 18.25 -5.89 6.50
N GLY A 204 17.43 -5.24 7.33
CA GLY A 204 16.06 -5.67 7.61
C GLY A 204 15.09 -5.21 6.52
N ARG A 205 14.91 -6.03 5.48
CA ARG A 205 13.78 -5.93 4.55
C ARG A 205 12.50 -6.00 5.38
N GLN A 206 11.59 -5.01 5.28
CA GLN A 206 10.26 -5.22 5.86
C GLN A 206 9.61 -6.34 5.05
N ASP A 207 9.31 -7.46 5.71
CA ASP A 207 8.64 -8.58 5.07
C ASP A 207 7.25 -8.13 4.61
N PRO A 208 6.99 -8.13 3.30
CA PRO A 208 5.68 -7.79 2.79
C PRO A 208 4.68 -8.85 3.23
N LEU A 209 3.43 -8.44 3.37
CA LEU A 209 2.33 -9.35 3.62
C LEU A 209 1.82 -9.89 2.29
N LEU A 210 1.57 -11.19 2.23
CA LEU A 210 1.08 -11.90 1.05
C LEU A 210 -0.46 -11.90 1.07
N ILE A 211 -1.07 -11.50 -0.03
CA ILE A 211 -2.52 -11.58 -0.24
C ILE A 211 -2.81 -12.92 -0.92
N HIS A 212 -3.68 -13.71 -0.31
CA HIS A 212 -4.14 -14.96 -0.87
C HIS A 212 -5.31 -14.73 -1.83
N LYS A 213 -5.56 -15.71 -2.73
CA LYS A 213 -6.61 -15.61 -3.76
C LYS A 213 -8.03 -15.42 -3.19
N ASP A 214 -8.27 -15.89 -1.97
CA ASP A 214 -9.54 -15.73 -1.26
C ASP A 214 -9.74 -14.31 -0.68
N GLY A 215 -8.65 -13.53 -0.56
CA GLY A 215 -8.65 -12.20 0.06
C GLY A 215 -8.23 -12.18 1.52
N SER A 216 -7.76 -13.31 2.06
CA SER A 216 -7.01 -13.33 3.31
C SER A 216 -5.60 -12.77 3.11
N ILE A 217 -4.96 -12.34 4.19
CA ILE A 217 -3.61 -11.76 4.16
C ILE A 217 -2.72 -12.41 5.20
N GLY A 218 -1.52 -12.82 4.80
CA GLY A 218 -0.59 -13.58 5.64
C GLY A 218 0.80 -12.95 5.74
N GLY A 219 1.47 -13.13 6.88
CA GLY A 219 2.87 -12.74 7.05
C GLY A 219 3.40 -12.95 8.47
N SER A 220 4.64 -12.54 8.68
CA SER A 220 5.33 -12.68 9.97
C SER A 220 5.09 -11.48 10.89
N PHE A 221 4.68 -11.75 12.12
CA PHE A 221 4.40 -10.74 13.14
C PHE A 221 5.09 -11.07 14.46
N THR A 222 5.60 -10.04 15.12
CA THR A 222 5.74 -10.06 16.58
C THR A 222 4.34 -9.94 17.17
N VAL A 223 3.97 -10.84 18.07
CA VAL A 223 2.64 -10.83 18.68
C VAL A 223 2.70 -10.68 20.19
N TYR A 224 1.69 -10.03 20.75
CA TYR A 224 1.55 -9.80 22.19
C TYR A 224 0.12 -10.16 22.64
N PRO A 225 -0.05 -11.00 23.67
CA PRO A 225 -1.37 -11.25 24.24
C PRO A 225 -1.84 -10.02 25.03
N VAL A 226 -3.11 -9.64 24.88
CA VAL A 226 -3.67 -8.55 25.67
C VAL A 226 -3.92 -9.07 27.09
N GLN A 227 -3.22 -8.51 28.07
CA GLN A 227 -3.44 -8.82 29.47
C GLN A 227 -4.43 -7.84 30.08
N LEU A 228 -5.27 -8.32 31.02
CA LEU A 228 -6.24 -7.49 31.73
C LEU A 228 -5.59 -6.24 32.36
N ALA A 229 -4.36 -6.36 32.87
CA ALA A 229 -3.60 -5.28 33.48
C ALA A 229 -3.25 -4.10 32.54
N TYR A 230 -3.31 -4.30 31.22
CA TYR A 230 -2.96 -3.28 30.23
C TYR A 230 -4.10 -2.96 29.25
N ARG A 231 -5.31 -3.47 29.51
CA ARG A 231 -6.51 -3.19 28.70
C ARG A 231 -6.70 -1.68 28.46
N ASP A 232 -6.58 -0.89 29.52
CA ASP A 232 -6.81 0.57 29.46
C ASP A 232 -5.68 1.33 28.74
N LYS A 233 -4.58 0.63 28.41
CA LYS A 233 -3.45 1.17 27.63
C LYS A 233 -3.56 0.89 26.14
N VAL A 234 -4.61 0.16 25.72
CA VAL A 234 -4.93 -0.13 24.32
C VAL A 234 -5.99 0.85 23.84
N HIS A 235 -5.61 1.75 22.94
CA HIS A 235 -6.48 2.81 22.44
C HIS A 235 -6.89 2.53 20.99
N PRO A 236 -8.20 2.54 20.67
CA PRO A 236 -8.66 2.41 19.29
C PRO A 236 -8.05 3.46 18.35
N TYR A 237 -7.50 3.02 17.21
CA TYR A 237 -7.16 3.89 16.10
C TYR A 237 -8.26 3.82 15.04
N SER A 238 -9.15 4.81 15.06
CA SER A 238 -10.39 4.77 14.27
C SER A 238 -10.87 6.16 13.86
N SER A 239 -11.43 6.26 12.65
CA SER A 239 -12.13 7.46 12.18
C SER A 239 -13.66 7.33 12.29
N HIS A 240 -14.19 6.21 12.79
CA HIS A 240 -15.63 5.93 12.81
C HIS A 240 -16.08 5.24 14.12
N PRO A 241 -17.19 5.67 14.75
CA PRO A 241 -17.66 5.10 16.02
C PRO A 241 -17.86 3.57 16.00
N ALA A 242 -18.35 3.01 14.89
CA ALA A 242 -18.55 1.56 14.76
C ALA A 242 -17.24 0.75 14.88
N LEU A 243 -16.13 1.25 14.34
CA LEU A 243 -14.84 0.59 14.46
C LEU A 243 -14.28 0.73 15.89
N SER A 244 -14.46 1.89 16.51
CA SER A 244 -14.09 2.09 17.92
C SER A 244 -14.88 1.16 18.84
N TYR A 245 -16.19 1.05 18.63
CA TYR A 245 -17.05 0.13 19.38
C TYR A 245 -16.63 -1.33 19.19
N ARG A 246 -16.32 -1.77 17.96
CA ARG A 246 -15.82 -3.12 17.68
C ARG A 246 -14.55 -3.44 18.47
N ILE A 247 -13.59 -2.50 18.50
CA ILE A 247 -12.35 -2.65 19.26
C ILE A 247 -12.63 -2.72 20.76
N LEU A 248 -13.42 -1.78 21.30
CA LEU A 248 -13.73 -1.74 22.73
C LEU A 248 -14.49 -2.99 23.20
N LYS A 249 -15.41 -3.50 22.36
CA LYS A 249 -16.15 -4.73 22.62
C LYS A 249 -15.22 -5.95 22.68
N ALA A 250 -14.28 -6.09 21.75
CA ALA A 250 -13.30 -7.18 21.80
C ALA A 250 -12.42 -7.10 23.06
N LEU A 251 -12.09 -5.87 23.51
CA LEU A 251 -11.33 -5.64 24.73
C LEU A 251 -12.12 -5.95 26.02
N GLU A 252 -13.41 -6.28 25.96
CA GLU A 252 -14.14 -6.83 27.12
C GLU A 252 -13.67 -8.24 27.49
N THR A 253 -13.12 -8.99 26.52
CA THR A 253 -12.51 -10.32 26.69
C THR A 253 -11.04 -10.29 26.28
N PRO A 254 -10.16 -9.59 27.02
CA PRO A 254 -8.77 -9.37 26.62
C PRO A 254 -7.97 -10.67 26.41
N GLU A 255 -8.32 -11.75 27.12
CA GLU A 255 -7.70 -13.07 27.01
C GLU A 255 -7.86 -13.73 25.63
N THR A 256 -8.81 -13.26 24.81
CA THR A 256 -9.00 -13.73 23.42
C THR A 256 -8.40 -12.76 22.40
N CYS A 257 -7.62 -11.77 22.82
CA CYS A 257 -7.07 -10.74 21.96
C CYS A 257 -5.55 -10.85 21.84
N LEU A 258 -5.06 -10.70 20.60
CA LEU A 258 -3.65 -10.55 20.25
C LEU A 258 -3.42 -9.18 19.60
N ILE A 259 -2.29 -8.58 19.91
CA ILE A 259 -1.77 -7.40 19.21
C ILE A 259 -0.65 -7.85 18.28
N LEU A 260 -0.83 -7.60 16.99
CA LEU A 260 0.19 -7.81 15.97
C LEU A 260 1.00 -6.52 15.78
N GLU A 261 2.31 -6.57 16.03
CA GLU A 261 3.19 -5.40 15.91
C GLU A 261 3.47 -5.05 14.45
N ILE A 262 3.36 -3.76 14.10
CA ILE A 262 3.54 -3.23 12.73
C ILE A 262 4.80 -2.35 12.60
N GLY A 263 5.17 -1.64 13.67
CA GLY A 263 6.43 -0.90 13.77
C GLY A 263 7.56 -1.78 14.30
N GLY A 264 8.81 -1.50 13.94
CA GLY A 264 9.93 -2.22 14.56
C GLY A 264 9.96 -2.05 16.09
N ALA A 265 10.57 -3.02 16.77
CA ALA A 265 10.56 -3.20 18.21
C ALA A 265 10.48 -1.91 19.03
N ALA A 266 9.47 -1.85 19.91
CA ALA A 266 9.27 -0.77 20.87
C ALA A 266 10.57 -0.45 21.64
N THR A 267 11.01 0.82 21.58
CA THR A 267 11.95 1.33 22.58
C THR A 267 11.21 1.61 23.89
N GLU A 268 11.92 1.57 25.01
CA GLU A 268 11.44 1.51 26.42
C GLU A 268 10.42 2.58 26.88
N SER A 269 9.96 3.48 26.00
CA SER A 269 8.96 4.51 26.29
C SER A 269 8.00 4.81 25.13
N ALA A 270 7.90 3.94 24.12
CA ALA A 270 7.18 4.24 22.89
C ALA A 270 5.77 3.65 22.86
N VAL A 271 4.78 4.51 22.59
CA VAL A 271 3.47 4.09 22.08
C VAL A 271 3.71 3.32 20.78
N THR A 272 3.29 2.06 20.75
CA THR A 272 3.46 1.16 19.60
C THR A 272 2.15 1.06 18.83
N SER A 273 2.24 1.03 17.51
CA SER A 273 1.10 0.77 16.62
C SER A 273 1.00 -0.71 16.31
N GLY A 274 -0.22 -1.25 16.46
CA GLY A 274 -0.48 -2.66 16.20
C GLY A 274 -1.89 -2.89 15.66
N ILE A 275 -2.12 -4.14 15.26
CA ILE A 275 -3.43 -4.64 14.84
C ILE A 275 -3.98 -5.49 15.96
N LEU A 276 -5.17 -5.14 16.44
CA LEU A 276 -5.93 -5.99 17.33
C LEU A 276 -6.61 -7.09 16.51
N VAL A 277 -6.38 -8.34 16.90
CA VAL A 277 -7.00 -9.51 16.27
C VAL A 277 -7.46 -10.51 17.33
N GLU A 278 -8.44 -11.32 16.97
CA GLU A 278 -8.82 -12.50 17.74
C GLU A 278 -8.29 -13.75 17.03
N PRO A 279 -7.48 -14.60 17.69
CA PRO A 279 -7.10 -15.85 17.09
C PRO A 279 -8.29 -16.83 17.09
N VAL A 280 -8.41 -17.58 16.02
CA VAL A 280 -9.52 -18.52 15.77
C VAL A 280 -9.00 -19.95 15.68
N VAL A 281 -7.82 -20.13 15.11
CA VAL A 281 -7.13 -21.43 14.97
C VAL A 281 -5.63 -21.20 15.14
N GLY A 282 -4.95 -22.08 15.86
CA GLY A 282 -3.49 -22.07 16.02
C GLY A 282 -2.90 -23.46 15.77
N HIS A 283 -1.81 -23.53 15.00
CA HIS A 283 -1.04 -24.73 14.70
C HIS A 283 0.46 -24.38 14.75
N GLY A 284 1.13 -24.71 15.86
CA GLY A 284 2.52 -24.31 16.11
C GLY A 284 2.71 -22.79 15.93
N ILE A 285 3.59 -22.40 15.01
CA ILE A 285 3.89 -21.00 14.68
C ILE A 285 2.88 -20.34 13.73
N TYR A 286 1.83 -21.04 13.29
CA TYR A 286 0.81 -20.52 12.38
C TYR A 286 -0.48 -20.21 13.14
N VAL A 287 -0.98 -18.98 12.98
CA VAL A 287 -2.21 -18.53 13.65
C VAL A 287 -3.14 -17.88 12.65
N TYR A 288 -4.40 -18.32 12.65
CA TYR A 288 -5.46 -17.72 11.86
C TYR A 288 -6.26 -16.76 12.73
N CYS A 289 -6.42 -15.54 12.24
CA CYS A 289 -6.88 -14.41 13.01
C CYS A 289 -8.10 -13.76 12.36
N ARG A 290 -9.07 -13.40 13.18
CA ARG A 290 -10.13 -12.45 12.84
C ARG A 290 -9.63 -11.04 13.07
N TYR A 291 -9.74 -10.19 12.05
CA TYR A 291 -9.41 -8.77 12.17
C TYR A 291 -10.40 -8.08 13.11
N ILE A 292 -9.92 -7.24 14.02
CA ILE A 292 -10.79 -6.40 14.87
C ILE A 292 -10.61 -4.93 14.53
N GLY A 293 -9.37 -4.45 14.48
CA GLY A 293 -9.08 -3.05 14.19
C GLY A 293 -7.64 -2.67 14.48
N CYS A 294 -7.28 -1.43 14.17
CA CYS A 294 -5.96 -0.88 14.48
C CYS A 294 -5.97 -0.22 15.87
N VAL A 295 -4.87 -0.32 16.60
CA VAL A 295 -4.73 0.20 17.96
C VAL A 295 -3.38 0.87 18.20
N HIS A 296 -3.36 1.81 19.13
CA HIS A 296 -2.14 2.31 19.76
C HIS A 296 -2.02 1.71 21.16
N VAL A 297 -0.81 1.25 21.50
CA VAL A 297 -0.56 0.53 22.75
C VAL A 297 0.60 1.19 23.49
N SER A 298 0.40 1.51 24.76
CA SER A 298 1.47 1.99 25.64
C SER A 298 2.01 0.82 26.45
N PHE A 299 3.08 0.17 25.97
CA PHE A 299 3.70 -0.94 26.69
C PHE A 299 4.56 -0.45 27.88
N PRO A 300 4.49 -1.10 29.04
CA PRO A 300 5.53 -0.95 30.06
C PRO A 300 6.83 -1.61 29.61
N ALA A 301 7.98 -1.02 29.98
CA ALA A 301 9.33 -1.39 29.50
C ALA A 301 9.80 -2.83 29.82
N ALA A 302 9.05 -3.60 30.61
CA ALA A 302 9.44 -4.94 31.04
C ALA A 302 8.74 -6.01 30.18
N ILE A 303 9.46 -6.46 29.14
CA ILE A 303 9.44 -7.79 28.52
C ILE A 303 8.07 -8.50 28.58
N HIS A 304 7.30 -8.35 27.52
CA HIS A 304 6.37 -9.40 27.12
C HIS A 304 7.15 -10.41 26.26
N ALA A 305 6.98 -11.71 26.51
CA ALA A 305 7.47 -12.75 25.61
C ALA A 305 6.92 -12.45 24.21
N SER A 306 7.78 -11.97 23.32
CA SER A 306 7.45 -11.75 21.92
C SER A 306 7.79 -13.02 21.16
N ILE A 307 6.77 -13.62 20.56
CA ILE A 307 6.96 -14.81 19.74
C ILE A 307 6.78 -14.38 18.28
N PRO A 308 7.76 -14.64 17.39
CA PRO A 308 7.55 -14.47 15.97
C PRO A 308 6.57 -15.53 15.47
N ILE A 309 5.40 -15.09 15.00
CA ILE A 309 4.33 -15.97 14.52
C ILE A 309 3.96 -15.60 13.09
N LYS A 310 3.62 -16.61 12.29
CA LYS A 310 3.01 -16.42 10.97
C LYS A 310 1.50 -16.28 11.16
N CYS A 311 0.98 -15.08 11.00
CA CYS A 311 -0.44 -14.81 11.13
C CYS A 311 -1.10 -14.70 9.76
N THR A 312 -2.27 -15.31 9.61
CA THR A 312 -3.17 -15.10 8.46
C THR A 312 -4.46 -14.45 8.93
N ILE A 313 -4.78 -13.28 8.42
CA ILE A 313 -5.94 -12.48 8.79
C ILE A 313 -7.03 -12.63 7.73
N GLY A 314 -8.26 -12.86 8.19
CA GLY A 314 -9.42 -12.95 7.31
C GLY A 314 -9.53 -14.28 6.55
N TRP A 315 -8.78 -15.30 6.96
CA TRP A 315 -9.06 -16.67 6.52
C TRP A 315 -10.44 -17.11 7.04
N ASN A 316 -11.10 -18.02 6.31
CA ASN A 316 -12.50 -18.42 6.51
C ASN A 316 -12.79 -18.75 8.00
N ASP A 317 -13.31 -17.75 8.71
CA ASP A 317 -13.51 -17.77 10.16
C ASP A 317 -14.82 -18.46 10.54
N ARG A 318 -15.39 -19.20 9.59
CA ARG A 318 -16.64 -19.93 9.71
C ARG A 318 -16.38 -21.43 9.73
N ASP A 319 -17.26 -22.15 10.41
CA ASP A 319 -17.27 -23.61 10.37
C ASP A 319 -18.03 -24.12 9.13
N LYS A 320 -18.16 -25.45 9.06
CA LYS A 320 -18.89 -26.17 8.01
C LYS A 320 -20.38 -25.81 7.93
N ASP A 321 -20.93 -25.25 9.00
CA ASP A 321 -22.32 -24.81 9.12
C ASP A 321 -22.45 -23.29 8.90
N ASN A 322 -21.39 -22.63 8.42
CA ASN A 322 -21.30 -21.20 8.16
C ASN A 322 -21.42 -20.32 9.43
N VAL A 323 -21.15 -20.90 10.61
CA VAL A 323 -21.16 -20.20 11.89
C VAL A 323 -19.75 -19.65 12.21
N PRO A 324 -19.61 -18.40 12.67
CA PRO A 324 -18.31 -17.88 13.11
C PRO A 324 -17.71 -18.74 14.22
N ARG A 325 -16.48 -19.20 14.00
CA ARG A 325 -15.71 -19.96 14.98
C ARG A 325 -15.42 -19.09 16.21
N PRO A 326 -15.48 -19.65 17.42
CA PRO A 326 -15.17 -18.90 18.62
C PRO A 326 -13.70 -18.48 18.63
N ALA A 327 -13.41 -17.35 19.25
CA ALA A 327 -12.03 -16.96 19.53
C ALA A 327 -11.42 -17.93 20.55
N ILE A 328 -10.15 -18.28 20.36
CA ILE A 328 -9.40 -19.13 21.27
C ILE A 328 -8.53 -18.28 22.20
N ASN A 329 -8.12 -18.85 23.34
CA ASN A 329 -7.30 -18.12 24.31
C ASN A 329 -5.93 -17.77 23.71
N ALA A 330 -5.61 -16.48 23.70
CA ALA A 330 -4.40 -15.94 23.09
C ALA A 330 -3.12 -16.50 23.74
N GLN A 331 -3.11 -16.66 25.07
CA GLN A 331 -1.95 -17.13 25.81
C GLN A 331 -1.69 -18.63 25.61
N ALA A 332 -2.74 -19.42 25.45
CA ALA A 332 -2.63 -20.85 25.14
C ALA A 332 -1.94 -21.11 23.79
N ILE A 333 -2.19 -20.27 22.79
CA ILE A 333 -1.54 -20.36 21.46
C ILE A 333 -0.05 -20.10 21.57
N LEU A 334 0.32 -19.07 22.33
CA LEU A 334 1.72 -18.69 22.52
C LEU A 334 2.49 -19.79 23.26
N ALA A 335 1.88 -20.38 24.29
CA ALA A 335 2.48 -21.51 25.00
C ALA A 335 2.68 -22.76 24.12
N GLY A 336 1.79 -23.00 23.15
CA GLY A 336 1.95 -24.07 22.16
C GLY A 336 3.06 -23.80 21.13
N ALA A 337 3.22 -22.54 20.72
CA ALA A 337 4.27 -22.12 19.78
C ALA A 337 5.69 -22.23 20.36
N ASP A 338 5.85 -22.06 21.68
CA ASP A 338 7.13 -22.23 22.38
C ASP A 338 7.54 -23.72 22.54
N GLY A 339 6.60 -24.67 22.37
CA GLY A 339 6.79 -26.10 22.64
C GLY A 339 7.10 -26.99 21.42
N GLU A 340 6.78 -26.56 20.20
CA GLU A 340 6.95 -27.36 18.97
C GLU A 340 8.13 -26.86 18.13
N ASN A 341 9.32 -27.36 18.45
CA ASN A 341 10.52 -27.26 17.61
C ASN A 341 10.78 -28.60 16.88
N GLN A 342 9.73 -29.34 16.51
CA GLN A 342 9.83 -30.58 15.72
C GLN A 342 8.79 -30.60 14.59
N SER A 343 9.34 -30.56 13.38
CA SER A 343 8.82 -30.98 12.08
C SER A 343 7.41 -31.55 12.04
N ASP A 344 6.50 -30.86 11.33
CA ASP A 344 5.67 -31.44 10.28
C ASP A 344 4.95 -30.32 9.50
N GLU A 345 5.33 -30.13 8.23
CA GLU A 345 4.57 -29.29 7.29
C GLU A 345 3.24 -29.99 6.94
N PRO A 346 2.08 -29.31 7.04
CA PRO A 346 0.86 -29.85 6.47
C PRO A 346 0.93 -29.71 4.95
N VAL A 347 0.93 -30.87 4.28
CA VAL A 347 0.83 -31.05 2.84
C VAL A 347 -0.36 -30.25 2.30
N ALA A 348 -0.07 -29.33 1.38
CA ALA A 348 -1.08 -28.70 0.54
C ALA A 348 -1.82 -29.79 -0.25
N ALA A 349 -3.10 -30.01 0.08
CA ALA A 349 -3.98 -30.79 -0.77
C ALA A 349 -4.31 -29.96 -2.03
N GLY A 350 -3.88 -30.45 -3.18
CA GLY A 350 -4.23 -29.96 -4.51
C GLY A 350 -5.74 -29.96 -4.78
N SER A 351 -6.25 -29.34 -5.83
CA SER A 351 -5.69 -29.09 -7.17
C SER A 351 -6.41 -27.93 -7.84
#